data_AF-A0A7S0VVD0-F1
#
_entry.id   AF-A0A7S0VVD0-F1
#
_cell.length_a   1.000
_cell.length_b   1.000
_cell.length_c   1.000
_cell.angle_alpha   90.00
_cell.angle_beta   90.00
_cell.angle_gamma   90.00
#
_symmetry.space_group_name_H-M   'P 1'
#
loop_
_entity.id
_entity.type
_entity.pdbx_description
1 polymer ?
#
loop_
_entity_poly.entity_id
_entity_poly.type
_entity_poly.pdbx_seq_one_letter_code
_entity_poly.pdbx_strand_id
1 'polypeptide(L)'
;VLTDLLKYHDMAFPKLQSDTGFKGNYSISSRASYVTGGQQTFDQDDVKDVFSLPNLGDFHYRDGGELHYNEPEQMALLQEASRKNSREAYAKYKEISHRLVKGVTLRGQLMLRSDEITPIPLDEVEPVAEIVKRFTTGAMSLGSISNETHESLAIAMNKLGAKSNTGEGGESVERLTDRSRSSAIKQIASG
;
A
#
# COMPACT_ATOMS: atom_id res chain seq x y z
N VAL A 1 6.90 -19.15 -8.56
CA VAL A 1 7.00 -17.75 -9.04
C VAL A 1 6.46 -17.62 -10.47
N LEU A 2 7.11 -18.17 -11.52
CA LEU A 2 6.51 -18.20 -12.87
C LEU A 2 5.33 -19.18 -13.00
N THR A 3 5.39 -20.28 -12.24
CA THR A 3 4.33 -21.28 -12.11
C THR A 3 3.03 -20.71 -11.53
N ASP A 4 3.10 -19.67 -10.70
CA ASP A 4 1.92 -19.07 -10.07
C ASP A 4 1.23 -18.06 -11.00
N LEU A 5 1.96 -17.42 -11.92
CA LEU A 5 1.39 -16.54 -12.95
C LEU A 5 0.64 -17.33 -14.04
N LEU A 6 1.18 -18.49 -14.45
CA LEU A 6 0.49 -19.44 -15.34
C LEU A 6 -0.84 -19.93 -14.74
N LYS A 7 -0.88 -20.14 -13.41
CA LYS A 7 -2.09 -20.53 -12.69
C LYS A 7 -3.23 -19.51 -12.83
N TYR A 8 -2.93 -18.21 -12.83
CA TYR A 8 -3.96 -17.17 -12.98
C TYR A 8 -4.43 -17.00 -14.44
N HIS A 9 -3.54 -17.20 -15.41
CA HIS A 9 -3.89 -17.25 -16.83
C HIS A 9 -4.87 -18.41 -17.12
N ASP A 10 -4.59 -19.61 -16.62
CA ASP A 10 -5.38 -20.82 -16.89
C ASP A 10 -6.72 -20.85 -16.12
N MET A 11 -6.91 -19.95 -15.15
CA MET A 11 -8.19 -19.70 -14.48
C MET A 11 -9.14 -18.80 -15.28
N ALA A 12 -8.61 -17.91 -16.13
CA ALA A 12 -9.40 -16.99 -16.96
C ALA A 12 -9.77 -17.60 -18.32
N PHE A 13 -8.98 -18.56 -18.80
CA PHE A 13 -9.17 -19.28 -20.06
C PHE A 13 -9.13 -20.79 -19.78
N PRO A 14 -10.29 -21.46 -19.57
CA PRO A 14 -10.32 -22.73 -18.86
C PRO A 14 -9.71 -23.89 -19.64
N LYS A 15 -8.81 -24.63 -18.98
CA LYS A 15 -8.70 -26.09 -19.12
C LYS A 15 -9.36 -26.77 -17.90
N LEU A 16 -9.63 -28.07 -18.03
CA LEU A 16 -10.46 -28.88 -17.12
C LEU A 16 -10.17 -28.63 -15.62
N GLN A 17 -11.21 -28.68 -14.81
CA GLN A 17 -11.24 -28.32 -13.39
C GLN A 17 -10.21 -29.08 -12.51
N SER A 18 -9.72 -30.23 -12.97
CA SER A 18 -8.66 -31.03 -12.33
C SER A 18 -7.28 -30.37 -12.34
N ASP A 19 -7.02 -29.42 -13.25
CA ASP A 19 -5.65 -29.00 -13.58
C ASP A 19 -5.24 -27.68 -12.91
N THR A 20 -6.17 -27.00 -12.22
CA THR A 20 -5.99 -25.61 -11.74
C THR A 20 -5.62 -25.51 -10.25
N GLY A 21 -5.68 -26.60 -9.49
CA GLY A 21 -5.44 -26.60 -8.03
C GLY A 21 -6.34 -25.60 -7.27
N PHE A 22 -7.54 -25.35 -7.81
CA PHE A 22 -8.46 -24.31 -7.38
C PHE A 22 -9.36 -24.77 -6.22
N LYS A 23 -9.42 -24.01 -5.12
CA LYS A 23 -10.33 -24.28 -4.00
C LYS A 23 -11.71 -23.66 -4.30
N GLY A 24 -12.76 -24.49 -4.34
CA GLY A 24 -14.12 -24.12 -4.78
C GLY A 24 -14.77 -22.92 -4.08
N ASN A 25 -14.31 -22.56 -2.87
CA ASN A 25 -14.86 -21.45 -2.07
C ASN A 25 -14.63 -20.06 -2.71
N TYR A 26 -13.69 -19.93 -3.65
CA TYR A 26 -13.42 -18.68 -4.37
C TYR A 26 -13.87 -18.71 -5.84
N SER A 27 -14.61 -19.76 -6.24
CA SER A 27 -15.10 -19.93 -7.61
C SER A 27 -15.96 -18.76 -8.07
N ILE A 28 -16.00 -18.56 -9.39
CA ILE A 28 -16.97 -17.64 -10.00
C ILE A 28 -18.39 -18.03 -9.55
N SER A 29 -18.69 -19.34 -9.44
CA SER A 29 -19.95 -19.84 -8.91
C SER A 29 -20.19 -19.48 -7.45
N SER A 30 -19.21 -19.59 -6.55
CA SER A 30 -19.41 -19.24 -5.14
C SER A 30 -19.58 -17.73 -4.93
N ARG A 31 -18.87 -16.91 -5.71
CA ARG A 31 -19.07 -15.45 -5.73
C ARG A 31 -20.43 -15.07 -6.31
N ALA A 32 -20.85 -15.72 -7.40
CA ALA A 32 -22.18 -15.52 -7.95
C ALA A 32 -23.27 -15.89 -6.94
N SER A 33 -23.14 -17.04 -6.26
CA SER A 33 -24.06 -17.47 -5.20
C SER A 33 -24.10 -16.53 -4.00
N TYR A 34 -22.98 -15.87 -3.64
CA TYR A 34 -22.98 -14.85 -2.58
C TYR A 34 -23.75 -13.59 -3.01
N VAL A 35 -23.56 -13.14 -4.25
CA VAL A 35 -24.28 -12.00 -4.82
C VAL A 35 -25.78 -12.28 -5.01
N THR A 36 -26.15 -13.52 -5.39
CA THR A 36 -27.55 -13.90 -5.61
C THR A 36 -28.26 -14.46 -4.36
N GLY A 37 -27.52 -14.98 -3.38
CA GLY A 37 -28.06 -15.66 -2.19
C GLY A 37 -28.17 -14.77 -0.95
N GLY A 38 -27.48 -13.63 -0.93
CA GLY A 38 -27.62 -12.64 0.13
C GLY A 38 -28.77 -11.68 -0.13
N GLN A 39 -30.03 -12.13 -0.06
CA GLN A 39 -31.25 -11.33 0.22
C GLN A 39 -31.38 -9.89 -0.34
N GLN A 40 -30.67 -9.53 -1.41
CA GLN A 40 -30.82 -8.27 -2.16
C GLN A 40 -31.48 -8.52 -3.52
N THR A 41 -32.12 -9.67 -3.67
CA THR A 41 -32.98 -9.98 -4.81
C THR A 41 -34.43 -9.95 -4.38
N PHE A 42 -35.10 -8.83 -4.72
CA PHE A 42 -36.49 -8.74 -5.16
C PHE A 42 -37.62 -9.42 -4.35
N ASP A 43 -37.46 -9.74 -3.06
CA ASP A 43 -38.59 -10.12 -2.21
C ASP A 43 -39.16 -8.91 -1.45
N GLN A 44 -40.48 -8.82 -1.51
CA GLN A 44 -41.36 -7.70 -1.22
C GLN A 44 -41.47 -7.36 0.30
N ASP A 45 -41.87 -6.10 0.55
CA ASP A 45 -42.55 -5.59 1.75
C ASP A 45 -41.75 -5.01 2.93
N ASP A 46 -40.63 -4.32 2.70
CA ASP A 46 -40.16 -3.33 3.68
C ASP A 46 -39.62 -2.06 2.98
N VAL A 47 -40.52 -1.10 2.77
CA VAL A 47 -40.22 0.19 2.12
C VAL A 47 -39.48 1.10 3.12
N LYS A 48 -38.18 0.85 3.29
CA LYS A 48 -37.23 1.84 3.79
C LYS A 48 -36.19 2.11 2.71
N ASP A 49 -36.51 3.11 1.90
CA ASP A 49 -35.62 3.83 0.97
C ASP A 49 -34.83 2.96 -0.03
N VAL A 50 -35.53 2.41 -1.03
CA VAL A 50 -35.05 1.40 -1.99
C VAL A 50 -34.33 2.02 -3.21
N PHE A 51 -33.96 3.30 -3.19
CA PHE A 51 -33.44 4.00 -4.39
C PHE A 51 -31.91 4.20 -4.44
N SER A 52 -31.14 3.75 -3.45
CA SER A 52 -29.68 3.89 -3.47
C SER A 52 -28.97 2.55 -3.51
N LEU A 53 -28.02 2.40 -4.43
CA LEU A 53 -27.10 1.25 -4.45
C LEU A 53 -26.18 1.30 -3.23
N PRO A 54 -25.83 0.15 -2.62
CA PRO A 54 -24.88 0.13 -1.51
C PRO A 54 -23.53 0.69 -1.98
N ASN A 55 -22.95 1.56 -1.17
CA ASN A 55 -21.60 2.06 -1.40
C ASN A 55 -20.60 1.15 -0.67
N LEU A 56 -20.03 0.22 -1.41
CA LEU A 56 -19.06 -0.75 -0.87
C LEU A 56 -17.69 -0.13 -0.62
N GLY A 57 -17.43 1.10 -1.09
CA GLY A 57 -16.17 1.80 -0.84
C GLY A 57 -15.03 1.36 -1.75
N ASP A 58 -15.28 0.93 -2.99
CA ASP A 58 -14.23 0.45 -3.90
C ASP A 58 -13.14 1.51 -4.18
N PHE A 59 -13.54 2.77 -4.33
CA PHE A 59 -12.63 3.88 -4.67
C PHE A 59 -12.11 4.62 -3.45
N HIS A 60 -12.91 4.70 -2.39
CA HIS A 60 -12.60 5.46 -1.19
C HIS A 60 -13.04 4.66 0.02
N TYR A 61 -12.21 4.67 1.07
CA TYR A 61 -12.53 4.07 2.35
C TYR A 61 -13.94 4.44 2.82
N ARG A 62 -14.69 3.42 3.25
CA ARG A 62 -15.99 3.55 3.94
C ARG A 62 -15.98 2.62 5.13
N ASP A 63 -16.55 3.08 6.24
CA ASP A 63 -16.73 2.23 7.41
C ASP A 63 -17.67 1.06 7.05
N GLY A 64 -17.24 -0.17 7.33
CA GLY A 64 -17.93 -1.39 6.92
C GLY A 64 -17.86 -1.74 5.41
N GLY A 65 -17.07 -1.01 4.62
CA GLY A 65 -16.84 -1.29 3.20
C GLY A 65 -15.68 -2.25 2.93
N GLU A 66 -15.19 -2.22 1.69
CA GLU A 66 -13.99 -2.93 1.24
C GLU A 66 -12.77 -2.53 2.06
N LEU A 67 -11.80 -3.45 2.17
CA LEU A 67 -10.55 -3.18 2.87
C LEU A 67 -9.65 -2.25 2.06
N HIS A 68 -9.12 -1.21 2.70
CA HIS A 68 -8.15 -0.29 2.09
C HIS A 68 -6.79 -0.43 2.75
N TYR A 69 -5.72 -0.19 1.98
CA TYR A 69 -4.38 -0.16 2.57
C TYR A 69 -4.18 1.05 3.50
N ASN A 70 -4.82 2.18 3.17
CA ASN A 70 -4.76 3.42 3.93
C ASN A 70 -6.08 3.60 4.70
N GLU A 71 -6.22 2.93 5.85
CA GLU A 71 -7.36 3.14 6.75
C GLU A 71 -7.11 4.32 7.71
N PRO A 72 -8.15 5.08 8.11
CA PRO A 72 -8.00 6.28 8.94
C PRO A 72 -7.26 6.04 10.26
N GLU A 73 -7.55 4.94 10.97
CA GLU A 73 -6.93 4.60 12.25
C GLU A 73 -5.41 4.42 12.10
N GLN A 74 -5.00 3.64 11.12
CA GLN A 74 -3.59 3.40 10.84
C GLN A 74 -2.87 4.71 10.49
N MET A 75 -3.48 5.56 9.66
CA MET A 75 -2.89 6.86 9.30
C MET A 75 -2.71 7.77 10.52
N ALA A 76 -3.68 7.83 11.43
CA ALA A 76 -3.59 8.61 12.66
C ALA A 76 -2.45 8.13 13.56
N LEU A 77 -2.30 6.81 13.72
CA LEU A 77 -1.21 6.22 14.50
C LEU A 77 0.17 6.52 13.90
N LEU A 78 0.30 6.49 12.57
CA LEU A 78 1.56 6.85 11.90
C LEU A 78 1.92 8.33 12.12
N GLN A 79 0.93 9.22 12.05
CA GLN A 79 1.13 10.64 12.33
C GLN A 79 1.56 10.88 13.78
N GLU A 80 0.93 10.19 14.73
CA GLU A 80 1.31 10.27 16.14
C GLU A 80 2.74 9.75 16.37
N ALA A 81 3.06 8.57 15.83
CA ALA A 81 4.39 7.98 15.90
C ALA A 81 5.46 8.94 15.38
N SER A 82 5.20 9.59 14.24
CA SER A 82 6.15 10.50 13.59
C SER A 82 6.30 11.83 14.33
N ARG A 83 5.20 12.41 14.84
CA ARG A 83 5.22 13.72 15.51
C ARG A 83 5.75 13.65 16.93
N LYS A 84 5.42 12.57 17.66
CA LYS A 84 5.78 12.40 19.08
C LYS A 84 6.96 11.46 19.30
N ASN A 85 7.51 10.88 18.24
CA ASN A 85 8.51 9.80 18.31
C ASN A 85 8.02 8.62 19.18
N SER A 86 6.73 8.29 19.08
CA SER A 86 6.07 7.28 19.92
C SER A 86 6.24 5.87 19.34
N ARG A 87 7.05 5.05 20.03
CA ARG A 87 7.24 3.64 19.67
C ARG A 87 5.97 2.81 19.87
N GLU A 88 5.14 3.17 20.85
CA GLU A 88 3.87 2.49 21.11
C GLU A 88 2.88 2.72 19.96
N ALA A 89 2.73 3.97 19.51
CA ALA A 89 1.89 4.29 18.36
C ALA A 89 2.39 3.58 17.09
N TYR A 90 3.70 3.51 16.89
CA TYR A 90 4.28 2.77 15.77
C TYR A 90 4.02 1.25 15.85
N ALA A 91 4.07 0.66 17.05
CA ALA A 91 3.76 -0.75 17.24
C ALA A 91 2.30 -1.08 16.85
N LYS A 92 1.34 -0.24 17.28
CA LYS A 92 -0.08 -0.35 16.90
C LYS A 92 -0.28 -0.15 15.39
N TYR A 93 0.36 0.88 14.81
CA TYR A 93 0.38 1.11 13.36
C TYR A 93 0.83 -0.13 12.58
N LYS A 94 1.94 -0.74 13.02
CA LYS A 94 2.54 -1.92 12.38
C LYS A 94 1.58 -3.10 12.40
N GLU A 95 0.91 -3.37 13.51
CA GLU A 95 -0.05 -4.48 13.63
C GLU A 95 -1.21 -4.34 12.63
N ILE A 96 -1.83 -3.16 12.59
CA ILE A 96 -2.92 -2.87 11.66
C ILE A 96 -2.41 -2.97 10.21
N SER A 97 -1.24 -2.40 9.91
CA SER A 97 -0.62 -2.50 8.58
C SER A 97 -0.44 -3.95 8.13
N HIS A 98 0.08 -4.83 8.99
CA HIS A 98 0.27 -6.23 8.65
C HIS A 98 -1.05 -6.96 8.39
N ARG A 99 -2.11 -6.65 9.15
CA ARG A 99 -3.46 -7.18 8.90
C ARG A 99 -3.97 -6.78 7.52
N LEU A 100 -3.86 -5.49 7.18
CA LEU A 100 -4.35 -4.96 5.90
C LEU A 100 -3.57 -5.50 4.71
N VAL A 101 -2.23 -5.54 4.79
CA VAL A 101 -1.35 -6.11 3.77
C VAL A 101 -1.77 -7.51 3.35
N LYS A 102 -2.16 -8.35 4.31
CA LYS A 102 -2.66 -9.71 4.06
C LYS A 102 -3.95 -9.69 3.22
N GLY A 103 -4.89 -8.79 3.50
CA GLY A 103 -6.16 -8.70 2.78
C GLY A 103 -6.05 -8.08 1.38
N VAL A 104 -5.16 -7.11 1.19
CA VAL A 104 -5.20 -6.21 0.01
C VAL A 104 -4.01 -6.33 -0.95
N THR A 105 -2.99 -7.14 -0.63
CA THR A 105 -1.78 -7.26 -1.46
C THR A 105 -1.29 -8.69 -1.65
N LEU A 106 -0.64 -8.95 -2.78
CA LEU A 106 0.03 -10.24 -3.04
C LEU A 106 1.14 -10.54 -2.02
N ARG A 107 1.96 -9.53 -1.65
CA ARG A 107 3.04 -9.73 -0.68
C ARG A 107 2.53 -10.14 0.70
N GLY A 108 1.29 -9.82 1.04
CA GLY A 108 0.67 -10.27 2.29
C GLY A 108 0.30 -11.74 2.33
N GLN A 109 0.25 -12.40 1.17
CA GLN A 109 0.06 -13.84 1.05
C GLN A 109 1.38 -14.62 1.21
N LEU A 110 2.51 -13.91 1.30
CA LEU A 110 3.84 -14.51 1.42
C LEU A 110 4.29 -14.54 2.88
N MET A 111 5.07 -15.57 3.23
CA MET A 111 5.79 -15.67 4.49
C MET A 111 7.28 -15.78 4.22
N LEU A 112 8.08 -15.16 5.08
CA LEU A 112 9.52 -15.40 5.11
C LEU A 112 9.76 -16.80 5.67
N ARG A 113 10.54 -17.62 4.96
CA ARG A 113 11.01 -18.91 5.48
C ARG A 113 12.16 -18.64 6.43
N SER A 114 11.96 -18.94 7.71
CA SER A 114 12.93 -18.71 8.78
C SER A 114 13.29 -19.98 9.55
N ASP A 115 12.68 -21.10 9.19
CA ASP A 115 12.86 -22.42 9.77
C ASP A 115 14.27 -22.97 9.61
N GLU A 116 14.95 -22.63 8.52
CA GLU A 116 16.33 -23.05 8.23
C GLU A 116 17.37 -21.93 8.46
N ILE A 117 17.00 -20.83 9.13
CA ILE A 117 17.88 -19.68 9.34
C ILE A 117 18.27 -19.58 10.82
N THR A 118 19.58 -19.52 11.08
CA THR A 118 20.10 -19.18 12.42
C THR A 118 20.02 -17.66 12.64
N PRO A 119 19.30 -17.18 13.67
CA PRO A 119 19.25 -15.76 13.99
C PRO A 119 20.64 -15.23 14.34
N ILE A 120 20.93 -14.01 13.89
CA ILE A 120 22.16 -13.28 14.27
C ILE A 120 21.84 -12.20 15.31
N PRO A 121 22.81 -11.82 16.15
CA PRO A 121 22.74 -10.63 16.98
C PRO A 121 22.42 -9.36 16.18
N LEU A 122 21.68 -8.42 16.77
CA LEU A 122 21.25 -7.19 16.08
C LEU A 122 22.43 -6.26 15.75
N ASP A 123 23.50 -6.31 16.52
CA ASP A 123 24.75 -5.59 16.29
C ASP A 123 25.56 -6.10 15.10
N GLU A 124 25.28 -7.31 14.60
CA GLU A 124 25.81 -7.82 13.34
C GLU A 124 25.01 -7.34 12.12
N VAL A 125 23.81 -6.78 12.32
CA VAL A 125 22.99 -6.21 11.25
C VAL A 125 23.56 -4.85 10.85
N GLU A 126 23.48 -4.53 9.55
CA GLU A 126 23.92 -3.23 9.07
C GLU A 126 23.25 -2.05 9.81
N PRO A 127 23.99 -0.97 10.14
CA PRO A 127 23.43 0.14 10.89
C PRO A 127 22.26 0.83 10.17
N VAL A 128 21.32 1.38 10.92
CA VAL A 128 20.17 2.14 10.39
C VAL A 128 20.64 3.27 9.46
N ALA A 129 21.75 3.94 9.79
CA ALA A 129 22.32 5.01 8.97
C ALA A 129 22.74 4.56 7.57
N GLU A 130 23.08 3.28 7.37
CA GLU A 130 23.37 2.71 6.05
C GLU A 130 22.11 2.20 5.35
N ILE A 131 21.17 1.60 6.10
CA ILE A 131 19.88 1.15 5.57
C ILE A 131 19.13 2.31 4.93
N VAL A 132 19.00 3.45 5.62
CA VAL A 132 18.19 4.59 5.16
C VAL A 132 18.70 5.21 3.85
N LYS A 133 19.98 5.06 3.51
CA LYS A 133 20.52 5.56 2.23
C LYS A 133 19.92 4.86 1.01
N ARG A 134 19.36 3.67 1.20
CA ARG A 134 18.64 2.91 0.16
C ARG A 134 17.21 3.41 -0.04
N PHE A 135 16.69 4.23 0.87
CA PHE A 135 15.35 4.78 0.75
C PHE A 135 15.33 5.98 -0.19
N THR A 136 14.25 6.05 -0.95
CA THR A 136 13.96 7.18 -1.82
C THR A 136 12.52 7.60 -1.63
N THR A 137 12.25 8.90 -1.54
CA THR A 137 10.86 9.36 -1.64
C THR A 137 10.37 9.18 -3.07
N GLY A 138 9.07 8.94 -3.23
CA GLY A 138 8.45 8.91 -4.55
C GLY A 138 8.64 10.23 -5.30
N ALA A 139 8.53 10.16 -6.62
CA ALA A 139 8.56 11.32 -7.49
C ALA A 139 7.18 11.99 -7.47
N MET A 140 7.05 13.05 -6.67
CA MET A 140 5.80 13.81 -6.52
C MET A 140 6.05 15.21 -7.05
N SER A 141 5.33 15.60 -8.10
CA SER A 141 5.56 16.86 -8.80
C SER A 141 5.24 18.08 -7.94
N LEU A 142 6.08 19.09 -8.06
CA LEU A 142 5.72 20.45 -7.68
C LEU A 142 4.48 20.87 -8.51
N GLY A 143 3.38 21.20 -7.82
CA GLY A 143 2.06 21.43 -8.43
C GLY A 143 1.02 20.37 -8.06
N SER A 144 1.42 19.12 -7.83
CA SER A 144 0.56 18.11 -7.19
C SER A 144 0.67 18.12 -5.67
N ILE A 145 1.82 18.58 -5.15
CA ILE A 145 2.03 18.87 -3.73
C ILE A 145 2.52 20.31 -3.54
N SER A 146 2.36 20.83 -2.33
CA SER A 146 2.81 22.18 -1.98
C SER A 146 4.34 22.28 -2.01
N ASN A 147 4.86 23.50 -2.20
CA ASN A 147 6.30 23.73 -2.17
C ASN A 147 6.91 23.38 -0.81
N GLU A 148 6.22 23.68 0.29
CA GLU A 148 6.64 23.36 1.66
C GLU A 148 6.77 21.85 1.86
N THR A 149 5.83 21.07 1.32
CA THR A 149 5.87 19.61 1.37
C THR A 149 7.05 19.08 0.56
N HIS A 150 7.21 19.57 -0.67
CA HIS A 150 8.28 19.15 -1.58
C HIS A 150 9.67 19.46 -1.00
N GLU A 151 9.85 20.64 -0.42
CA GLU A 151 11.11 21.08 0.19
C GLU A 151 11.39 20.33 1.49
N SER A 152 10.38 20.08 2.32
CA SER A 152 10.52 19.31 3.56
C SER A 152 11.03 17.89 3.29
N LEU A 153 10.55 17.23 2.23
CA LEU A 153 11.04 15.90 1.83
C LEU A 153 12.51 15.95 1.41
N ALA A 154 12.92 16.94 0.62
CA ALA A 154 14.31 17.08 0.21
C ALA A 154 15.24 17.30 1.40
N ILE A 155 14.88 18.21 2.31
CA ILE A 155 15.64 18.48 3.53
C ILE A 155 15.76 17.21 4.39
N ALA A 156 14.67 16.49 4.60
CA ALA A 156 14.68 15.27 5.41
C ALA A 156 15.58 14.18 4.80
N MET A 157 15.45 13.92 3.50
CA MET A 157 16.23 12.88 2.83
C MET A 157 17.71 13.23 2.77
N ASN A 158 18.05 14.49 2.48
CA ASN A 158 19.44 14.95 2.45
C ASN A 158 20.10 14.85 3.84
N LYS A 159 19.37 15.16 4.92
CA LYS A 159 19.86 14.95 6.30
C LYS A 159 20.14 13.49 6.62
N LEU A 160 19.37 12.57 6.06
CA LEU A 160 19.53 11.12 6.23
C LEU A 160 20.59 10.51 5.27
N GLY A 161 21.13 11.28 4.33
CA GLY A 161 21.96 10.74 3.25
C GLY A 161 21.19 9.88 2.24
N ALA A 162 19.86 9.95 2.28
CA ALA A 162 18.94 9.29 1.37
C ALA A 162 18.62 10.21 0.18
N LYS A 163 17.70 9.81 -0.71
CA LYS A 163 17.41 10.59 -1.93
C LYS A 163 15.94 11.00 -2.03
N SER A 164 15.68 12.25 -2.38
CA SER A 164 14.36 12.71 -2.84
C SER A 164 14.35 12.92 -4.36
N ASN A 165 13.16 13.01 -4.94
CA ASN A 165 12.94 13.15 -6.38
C ASN A 165 12.01 14.34 -6.65
N THR A 166 12.31 15.14 -7.68
CA THR A 166 11.51 16.32 -8.09
C THR A 166 10.11 16.01 -8.59
N GLY A 167 9.88 14.79 -9.08
CA GLY A 167 8.75 14.56 -9.96
C GLY A 167 8.83 15.40 -11.24
N GLU A 168 7.70 15.44 -11.96
CA GLU A 168 7.60 16.02 -13.30
C GLU A 168 7.54 17.56 -13.33
N GLY A 169 7.19 18.18 -12.19
CA GLY A 169 6.98 19.62 -12.08
C GLY A 169 8.25 20.45 -11.99
N GLY A 170 9.42 19.82 -12.12
CA GLY A 170 10.71 20.47 -11.94
C GLY A 170 10.98 20.89 -10.48
N GLU A 171 11.88 21.85 -10.30
CA GLU A 171 12.28 22.36 -8.99
C GLU A 171 12.66 23.84 -9.08
N SER A 172 12.42 24.61 -8.00
CA SER A 172 12.82 26.02 -7.96
C SER A 172 14.34 26.19 -8.12
N VAL A 173 14.75 27.17 -8.93
CA VAL A 173 16.16 27.49 -9.21
C VAL A 173 16.94 27.81 -7.93
N GLU A 174 16.29 28.46 -6.96
CA GLU A 174 16.88 28.84 -5.67
C GLU A 174 17.30 27.62 -4.84
N ARG A 175 16.67 26.46 -5.07
CA ARG A 175 17.03 25.19 -4.40
C ARG A 175 18.22 24.50 -5.08
N LEU A 176 18.61 24.90 -6.28
CA LEU A 176 19.76 24.32 -6.98
C LEU A 176 21.09 24.79 -6.37
N THR A 177 21.11 25.99 -5.79
CA THR A 177 22.31 26.56 -5.13
C THR A 177 22.46 26.09 -3.68
N ASP A 178 21.38 25.60 -3.06
CA ASP A 178 21.38 25.02 -1.72
C ASP A 178 21.13 23.51 -1.76
N ARG A 179 22.22 22.74 -1.70
CA ARG A 179 22.18 21.27 -1.73
C ARG A 179 21.34 20.66 -0.60
N SER A 180 21.16 21.34 0.54
CA SER A 180 20.35 20.81 1.63
C SER A 180 18.87 20.75 1.27
N ARG A 181 18.42 21.63 0.37
CA ARG A 181 17.04 21.76 -0.09
C ARG A 181 16.82 21.21 -1.49
N SER A 182 17.90 20.90 -2.21
CA SER A 182 17.84 20.34 -3.56
C SER A 182 17.43 18.87 -3.55
N SER A 183 16.57 18.46 -4.47
CA SER A 183 16.28 17.02 -4.65
C SER A 183 17.47 16.31 -5.30
N ALA A 184 17.86 15.14 -4.77
CA ALA A 184 19.00 14.40 -5.30
C ALA A 184 18.75 13.80 -6.70
N ILE A 185 17.49 13.49 -7.00
CA ILE A 185 17.07 12.92 -8.29
C ILE A 185 16.21 13.96 -9.01
N LYS A 186 16.55 14.25 -10.27
CA LYS A 186 15.77 15.11 -11.17
C LYS A 186 15.10 14.22 -12.22
N GLN A 187 13.78 14.32 -12.35
CA GLN A 187 13.03 13.54 -13.34
C GLN A 187 12.99 14.28 -14.69
N ILE A 188 13.10 13.51 -15.78
CA ILE A 188 12.77 13.94 -17.14
C ILE A 188 11.55 13.11 -17.55
N ALA A 189 10.45 13.78 -17.82
CA ALA A 189 9.19 13.17 -18.25
C ALA A 189 8.86 13.60 -19.69
N SER A 190 7.71 13.19 -20.21
CA SER A 190 7.31 13.47 -21.60
C SER A 190 6.99 14.93 -21.90
N GLY A 191 6.83 15.77 -20.86
CA GLY A 191 6.49 17.19 -20.97
C GLY A 191 7.66 18.10 -21.29
#